data_AF-A0A0F9A8Q0-F1
#
_entry.id   AF-A0A0F9A8Q0-F1
#
_cell.length_a   1.000
_cell.length_b   1.000
_cell.length_c   1.000
_cell.angle_alpha   90.00
_cell.angle_beta   90.00
_cell.angle_gamma   90.00
#
_symmetry.space_group_name_H-M   'P 1'
#
loop_
_entity.id
_entity.type
_entity.pdbx_description
1 polymer ?
#
loop_
_entity_poly.entity_id
_entity_poly.type
_entity_poly.pdbx_seq_one_letter_code
_entity_poly.pdbx_strand_id
1 'polypeptide(L)' 'MTDDKIYRTLEFFKSNGKKIHIRIIAGADKGCWRNGFVLDVSLDQRCFVFIDDVMGERPYLFEEIDPDIVVYKERGE' A
#
# COMPACT_ATOMS: atom_id res chain seq x y z
N MET A 1 10.35 8.69 -8.63
CA MET A 1 10.36 7.25 -8.93
C MET A 1 9.42 7.04 -10.12
N THR A 2 9.71 6.18 -11.09
CA THR A 2 8.73 5.92 -12.18
C THR A 2 7.63 5.00 -11.65
N ASP A 3 6.38 5.14 -12.11
CA ASP A 3 5.24 4.32 -11.64
C ASP A 3 5.56 2.82 -11.64
N ASP A 4 6.17 2.31 -12.71
CA ASP A 4 6.57 0.91 -12.84
C ASP A 4 7.51 0.44 -11.71
N LYS A 5 8.38 1.31 -11.20
CA LYS A 5 9.26 0.97 -10.08
C LYS A 5 8.45 0.86 -8.78
N ILE A 6 7.42 1.69 -8.61
CA ILE A 6 6.58 1.66 -7.41
C ILE A 6 5.74 0.38 -7.40
N TYR A 7 5.06 0.02 -8.49
CA TYR A 7 4.28 -1.22 -8.52
C TYR A 7 5.14 -2.48 -8.38
N ARG A 8 6.34 -2.51 -8.96
CA ARG A 8 7.30 -3.60 -8.71
C ARG A 8 7.76 -3.66 -7.25
N THR A 9 7.89 -2.51 -6.60
CA THR A 9 8.21 -2.43 -5.17
C THR A 9 7.05 -2.94 -4.33
N LEU A 10 5.80 -2.64 -4.71
CA LEU A 10 4.61 -3.22 -4.07
C LEU A 10 4.52 -4.74 -4.26
N GLU A 11 4.83 -5.27 -5.45
CA GLU A 11 4.92 -6.71 -5.66
C GLU A 11 5.99 -7.36 -4.78
N PHE A 12 7.13 -6.70 -4.63
CA PHE A 12 8.18 -7.15 -3.71
C PHE A 12 7.66 -7.17 -2.27
N PHE A 13 6.98 -6.11 -1.81
CA PHE A 13 6.42 -6.07 -0.46
C PHE A 13 5.34 -7.15 -0.24
N LYS A 14 4.42 -7.33 -1.20
CA LYS A 14 3.42 -8.41 -1.21
C LYS A 14 4.11 -9.78 -1.05
N SER A 15 5.06 -10.08 -1.93
CA SER A 15 5.71 -11.41 -2.00
C SER A 15 6.55 -11.74 -0.76
N ASN A 16 6.98 -10.71 -0.02
CA ASN A 16 7.79 -10.86 1.20
C ASN A 16 6.97 -10.65 2.49
N GLY A 17 5.64 -10.53 2.39
CA GLY A 17 4.77 -10.26 3.54
C GLY A 17 5.16 -9.00 4.31
N LYS A 18 5.68 -7.98 3.62
CA LYS A 18 6.13 -6.74 4.24
C LYS A 18 4.96 -5.82 4.50
N LYS A 19 4.88 -5.37 5.74
CA LYS A 19 3.98 -4.32 6.19
C LYS A 19 4.46 -2.96 5.67
N ILE A 20 3.53 -2.16 5.18
CA ILE A 20 3.80 -0.85 4.60
C ILE A 20 3.01 0.24 5.30
N HIS A 21 3.53 1.45 5.23
CA HIS A 21 2.90 2.67 5.68
C HIS A 21 2.57 3.50 4.45
N ILE A 22 1.28 3.81 4.26
CA ILE A 22 0.80 4.51 3.07
C ILE A 22 -0.11 5.67 3.45
N ARG A 23 -0.12 6.69 2.59
CA ARG A 23 -1.08 7.79 2.66
C ARG A 23 -2.30 7.45 1.80
N ILE A 24 -3.49 7.63 2.35
CA ILE A 24 -4.72 7.52 1.59
C ILE A 24 -4.90 8.79 0.75
N ILE A 25 -4.99 8.67 -0.57
CA ILE A 25 -5.03 9.82 -1.49
C ILE A 25 -6.43 10.17 -2.01
N ALA A 26 -7.41 9.29 -1.80
CA ALA A 26 -8.79 9.44 -2.29
C ALA A 26 -9.81 8.86 -1.29
N GLY A 27 -11.10 9.18 -1.50
CA GLY A 27 -12.20 8.70 -0.65
C GLY A 27 -12.32 9.44 0.69
N ALA A 28 -13.09 8.85 1.61
CA ALA A 28 -13.44 9.45 2.90
C ALA A 28 -12.23 9.60 3.85
N ASP A 29 -11.26 8.70 3.75
CA ASP A 29 -10.03 8.69 4.56
C ASP A 29 -8.89 9.50 3.93
N LYS A 30 -9.15 10.27 2.87
CA LYS A 30 -8.11 11.04 2.17
C LYS A 30 -7.31 11.91 3.14
N GLY A 31 -5.99 11.78 3.06
CA GLY A 31 -5.02 12.48 3.90
C GLY A 31 -4.60 11.72 5.15
N CYS A 32 -5.31 10.65 5.53
CA CYS A 32 -4.88 9.78 6.61
C CYS A 32 -3.70 8.90 6.21
N TRP A 33 -2.88 8.56 7.19
CA TRP A 33 -1.87 7.51 7.06
C TRP A 33 -2.38 6.20 7.65
N ARG A 34 -2.10 5.08 6.99
CA ARG A 34 -2.49 3.72 7.41
C ARG A 34 -1.30 2.78 7.34
N ASN A 35 -1.35 1.75 8.18
CA ASN A 35 -0.40 0.64 8.19
C ASN A 35 -1.12 -0.62 7.77
N GLY A 36 -0.45 -1.47 7.00
CA GLY A 36 -1.09 -2.69 6.55
C GLY A 36 -0.28 -3.43 5.49
N PHE A 37 -0.95 -4.31 4.76
CA PHE A 37 -0.31 -5.21 3.80
C PHE A 37 -0.87 -5.02 2.39
N VAL A 38 -0.03 -5.27 1.40
CA VAL A 38 -0.46 -5.38 0.00
C VAL A 38 -1.01 -6.78 -0.21
N LEU A 39 -2.30 -6.88 -0.54
CA LEU A 39 -2.95 -8.15 -0.86
C LEU A 39 -2.70 -8.55 -2.31
N ASP A 40 -2.87 -7.61 -3.25
CA ASP A 40 -2.65 -7.86 -4.67
C ASP A 40 -2.20 -6.61 -5.42
N VAL A 41 -1.61 -6.79 -6.60
CA VAL A 41 -1.07 -5.74 -7.45
C VAL A 41 -1.34 -6.10 -8.91
N SER A 42 -1.90 -5.16 -9.68
CA SER A 42 -2.01 -5.26 -11.13
C SER A 42 -1.06 -4.26 -11.77
N LEU A 43 -0.04 -4.76 -12.46
CA LEU A 43 0.91 -3.94 -13.23
C LEU A 43 0.24 -3.32 -14.46
N ASP A 44 -0.64 -4.07 -15.13
CA ASP A 44 -1.32 -3.63 -16.34
C ASP A 44 -2.35 -2.54 -16.06
N GLN A 45 -3.18 -2.74 -15.02
CA GLN A 45 -4.18 -1.77 -14.62
C GLN A 45 -3.63 -0.67 -13.71
N ARG A 46 -2.36 -0.80 -13.28
CA ARG A 46 -1.71 0.11 -12.34
C ARG A 46 -2.58 0.33 -11.10
N CYS A 47 -2.98 -0.76 -10.47
CA CYS A 47 -3.75 -0.71 -9.24
C CYS A 47 -3.24 -1.72 -8.22
N PHE A 48 -3.60 -1.54 -6.96
CA PHE A 48 -3.28 -2.52 -5.92
C PHE A 48 -4.37 -2.58 -4.85
N VAL A 49 -4.43 -3.72 -4.17
CA VAL A 49 -5.34 -3.96 -3.05
C VAL A 49 -4.55 -3.91 -1.76
N PHE A 50 -4.99 -3.11 -0.81
CA PHE A 50 -4.36 -2.92 0.50
C PHE A 50 -5.30 -3.32 1.62
N ILE A 51 -4.80 -4.03 2.62
CA ILE A 51 -5.53 -4.38 3.83
C ILE A 51 -4.95 -3.58 4.99
N ASP A 52 -5.78 -2.74 5.59
CA ASP A 52 -5.47 -1.91 6.76
C ASP A 52 -5.55 -2.72 8.06
N ASP A 53 -4.59 -2.55 8.97
CA ASP A 53 -4.60 -3.20 10.28
C ASP A 53 -5.67 -2.65 11.23
N VAL A 54 -6.07 -1.38 11.06
CA VAL A 54 -6.83 -0.65 12.09
C VAL A 54 -8.34 -0.92 12.01
N MET A 55 -8.85 -1.59 10.97
CA MET A 55 -10.27 -1.88 10.84
C MET A 55 -10.57 -3.21 10.14
N GLY A 56 -10.87 -4.25 10.91
CA GLY A 56 -11.77 -5.35 10.54
C GLY A 56 -11.64 -5.96 9.13
N GLU A 57 -10.42 -6.02 8.58
CA GLU A 57 -10.07 -6.60 7.27
C GLU A 57 -10.80 -6.00 6.05
N ARG A 58 -11.07 -4.69 5.99
CA ARG A 58 -11.61 -4.10 4.76
C ARG A 58 -10.50 -3.80 3.74
N PRO A 59 -10.53 -4.41 2.54
CA PRO A 59 -9.59 -4.09 1.49
C PRO A 59 -9.91 -2.74 0.84
N TYR A 60 -8.86 -1.97 0.56
CA TYR A 60 -8.90 -0.75 -0.23
C TYR A 60 -8.37 -1.06 -1.63
N LEU A 61 -9.11 -0.67 -2.66
CA LEU A 61 -8.59 -0.64 -4.03
C LEU A 61 -8.01 0.74 -4.31
N PHE A 62 -6.74 0.78 -4.69
CA PHE A 62 -6.04 1.98 -5.10
C PHE A 62 -5.81 1.94 -6.62
N GLU A 63 -6.50 2.82 -7.34
CA GLU A 63 -6.32 3.04 -8.78
C GLU A 63 -5.24 4.09 -9.09
N GLU A 64 -4.78 4.80 -8.06
CA GLU A 64 -3.68 5.75 -8.12
C GLU A 64 -2.73 5.50 -6.92
N ILE A 65 -1.45 5.77 -7.12
CA ILE A 65 -0.38 5.53 -6.14
C ILE A 65 0.22 6.83 -5.64
N ASP A 66 0.38 6.95 -4.33
CA ASP A 66 1.26 7.95 -3.72
C ASP A 66 2.70 7.40 -3.73
N PRO A 67 3.69 8.10 -4.29
CA PRO A 67 5.08 7.62 -4.31
C PRO A 67 5.72 7.53 -2.92
N ASP A 68 5.14 8.13 -1.89
CA ASP A 68 5.68 8.16 -0.53
C ASP A 68 5.38 6.89 0.30
N ILE A 69 5.24 5.74 -0.36
CA ILE A 69 5.06 4.43 0.29
C ILE A 69 6.37 4.01 0.96
N VAL A 70 6.32 3.73 2.26
CA VAL A 70 7.49 3.28 3.03
C VAL A 70 7.23 1.95 3.71
N VAL A 71 8.28 1.14 3.88
CA VAL A 71 8.21 -0.07 4.71
C VAL A 71 7.92 0.37 6.14
N TYR A 72 6.88 -0.21 6.74
CA TYR A 72 6.56 0.02 8.12
C TYR A 72 7.64 -0.60 9.00
N LYS A 73 8.21 0.19 9.91
CA LYS A 73 9.14 -0.28 10.94
C LYS A 73 8.46 -0.12 12.29
N GLU A 74 8.28 -1.23 13.01
CA GLU A 74 7.86 -1.14 14.41
C GLU A 74 8.97 -0.48 15.23
N ARG A 75 8.60 0.35 16.22
CA ARG A 75 9.56 0.86 17.20
C ARG A 75 10.03 -0.32 18.05
N GLY A 76 11.18 -0.90 17.71
CA GLY A 76 11.78 -2.01 18.45
C GLY A 76 12.70 -2.93 17.65
N GLU A 77 12.71 -2.82 16.31
CA GLU A 77 13.65 -3.53 15.41
C GLU A 77 14.83 -2.65 14.95
#